data_AF-A0A933LPF9-F1
#
_entry.id   AF-A0A933LPF9-F1
#
_cell.length_a   1.000
_cell.length_b   1.000
_cell.length_c   1.000
_cell.angle_alpha   90.00
_cell.angle_beta   90.00
_cell.angle_gamma   90.00
#
_symmetry.space_group_name_H-M   'P 1'
#
loop_
_entity.id
_entity.type
_entity.pdbx_description
1 polymer ?
#
loop_
_entity_poly.entity_id
_entity_poly.type
_entity_poly.pdbx_seq_one_letter_code
_entity_poly.pdbx_strand_id
1 'polypeptide(L)'
;MAEAVVVRAGVLVIHPGALGDVLQAVPALAALRALEEGNRLTFAGQMRIGRLLAGASLVEAALPFDGLRLETLFAADPVPPSVKSSLGRFDRVVSWFGSRVDPFAERFRSLVPEVLLAPSVPETGPPPTVWEHLLGTLFPWGVKVPRGL
;
A
#
# COMPACT_ATOMS: atom_id res chain seq x y z
N MET A 1 -29.17 17.92 4.50
CA MET A 1 -28.66 16.68 5.13
C MET A 1 -27.18 16.88 5.35
N ALA A 2 -26.68 16.74 6.57
CA ALA A 2 -25.24 16.85 6.83
C ALA A 2 -24.55 15.65 6.20
N GLU A 3 -23.68 15.88 5.23
CA GLU A 3 -22.76 14.89 4.72
C GLU A 3 -21.88 14.49 5.91
N ALA A 4 -21.99 13.24 6.37
CA ALA A 4 -21.11 12.73 7.39
C ALA A 4 -19.69 12.86 6.84
N VAL A 5 -18.86 13.69 7.47
CA VAL A 5 -17.44 13.77 7.16
C VAL A 5 -16.88 12.37 7.38
N VAL A 6 -16.68 11.63 6.29
CA VAL A 6 -15.98 10.35 6.35
C VAL A 6 -14.57 10.70 6.75
N VAL A 7 -14.22 10.46 8.02
CA VAL A 7 -12.84 10.54 8.47
C VAL A 7 -12.10 9.44 7.72
N ARG A 8 -11.42 9.83 6.65
CA ARG A 8 -10.57 8.90 5.90
C ARG A 8 -9.32 8.58 6.72
N ALA A 9 -8.96 7.32 6.73
CA ALA A 9 -7.70 6.83 7.24
C ALA A 9 -6.58 7.22 6.26
N GLY A 10 -5.36 7.42 6.75
CA GLY A 10 -4.24 7.94 5.95
C GLY A 10 -3.83 7.03 4.78
N VAL A 11 -2.69 6.38 4.90
CA VAL A 11 -2.11 5.57 3.81
C VAL A 11 -2.30 4.09 4.08
N LEU A 12 -2.80 3.34 3.09
CA LEU A 12 -2.77 1.88 3.08
C LEU A 12 -1.62 1.38 2.20
N VAL A 13 -0.79 0.48 2.74
CA VAL A 13 0.28 -0.19 2.01
C VAL A 13 -0.04 -1.67 1.84
N ILE A 14 -0.07 -2.15 0.61
CA ILE A 14 -0.41 -3.54 0.26
C ILE A 14 0.85 -4.24 -0.24
N HIS A 15 1.29 -5.28 0.47
CA HIS A 15 2.44 -6.08 0.08
C HIS A 15 2.13 -7.58 0.17
N PRO A 16 2.20 -8.35 -0.94
CA PRO A 16 1.79 -9.75 -0.97
C PRO A 16 2.87 -10.73 -0.45
N GLY A 17 4.13 -10.28 -0.38
CA GLY A 17 5.29 -11.12 -0.10
C GLY A 17 5.40 -11.71 1.32
N ALA A 18 6.37 -12.59 1.49
CA ALA A 18 6.74 -13.18 2.76
C ALA A 18 7.56 -12.20 3.61
N LEU A 19 8.02 -12.62 4.80
CA LEU A 19 8.78 -11.77 5.70
C LEU A 19 10.03 -11.19 5.03
N GLY A 20 10.81 -12.00 4.31
CA GLY A 20 12.02 -11.55 3.62
C GLY A 20 11.75 -10.42 2.62
N ASP A 21 10.66 -10.53 1.86
CA ASP A 21 10.26 -9.49 0.90
C ASP A 21 9.77 -8.22 1.61
N VAL A 22 8.98 -8.38 2.68
CA VAL A 22 8.47 -7.24 3.45
C VAL A 22 9.59 -6.50 4.19
N LEU A 23 10.66 -7.20 4.59
CA LEU A 23 11.85 -6.54 5.13
C LEU A 23 12.51 -5.60 4.11
N GLN A 24 12.44 -5.92 2.81
CA GLN A 24 12.89 -4.99 1.76
C GLN A 24 12.01 -3.75 1.67
N ALA A 25 10.74 -3.80 2.11
CA ALA A 25 9.85 -2.65 2.11
C ALA A 25 10.06 -1.71 3.32
N VAL A 26 10.88 -2.09 4.32
CA VAL A 26 11.05 -1.30 5.56
C VAL A 26 11.51 0.14 5.30
N PRO A 27 12.51 0.43 4.44
CA PRO A 27 12.89 1.81 4.12
C PRO A 27 11.74 2.62 3.52
N ALA A 28 10.93 1.99 2.65
CA ALA A 28 9.76 2.60 2.04
C ALA A 28 8.66 2.90 3.07
N LEU A 29 8.37 1.96 3.99
CA LEU A 29 7.43 2.15 5.09
C LEU A 29 7.87 3.27 6.05
N ALA A 30 9.17 3.30 6.41
CA ALA A 30 9.72 4.34 7.26
C ALA A 30 9.61 5.73 6.62
N ALA A 31 9.84 5.82 5.31
CA ALA A 31 9.70 7.06 4.57
C ALA A 31 8.25 7.53 4.45
N LEU A 32 7.30 6.62 4.17
CA LEU A 32 5.87 6.95 4.18
C LEU A 32 5.40 7.44 5.54
N ARG A 33 5.82 6.74 6.61
CA ARG A 33 5.52 7.16 7.98
C ARG A 33 6.02 8.58 8.26
N ALA A 34 7.19 8.96 7.76
CA ALA A 34 7.74 10.30 7.96
C ALA A 34 6.95 11.39 7.21
N LEU A 35 6.19 11.03 6.17
CA LEU A 35 5.28 11.94 5.46
C LEU A 35 3.89 12.03 6.12
N GLU A 36 3.48 10.99 6.84
CA GLU A 36 2.15 10.91 7.45
C GLU A 36 2.13 11.53 8.85
N GLU A 37 1.42 12.65 9.01
CA GLU A 37 1.09 13.19 10.31
C GLU A 37 0.31 12.15 11.14
N GLY A 38 0.78 11.89 12.36
CA GLY A 38 0.14 10.98 13.30
C GLY A 38 0.35 9.48 13.03
N ASN A 39 1.29 9.10 12.15
CA ASN A 39 1.59 7.69 11.83
C ASN A 39 0.40 6.91 11.25
N ARG A 40 -0.45 7.56 10.44
CA ARG A 40 -1.68 6.96 9.87
C ARG A 40 -1.42 5.97 8.72
N LEU A 41 -0.45 5.08 8.92
CA LEU A 41 -0.01 4.07 7.96
C LEU A 41 -0.60 2.71 8.37
N THR A 42 -1.39 2.11 7.49
CA THR A 42 -1.95 0.76 7.65
C THR A 42 -1.28 -0.21 6.69
N PHE A 43 -0.86 -1.37 7.16
CA PHE A 43 -0.29 -2.43 6.32
C PHE A 43 -1.31 -3.53 6.02
N ALA A 44 -1.44 -3.92 4.76
CA ALA A 44 -2.19 -5.10 4.34
C ALA A 44 -1.23 -6.16 3.79
N GLY A 45 -1.27 -7.33 4.42
CA GLY A 45 -0.38 -8.44 4.14
C GLY A 45 -0.70 -9.61 5.07
N GLN A 46 0.31 -10.40 5.41
CA GLN A 46 0.16 -11.45 6.41
C GLN A 46 0.08 -10.82 7.81
N MET A 47 -0.97 -11.14 8.57
CA MET A 47 -1.26 -10.48 9.85
C MET A 47 -0.08 -10.54 10.86
N ARG A 48 0.66 -11.65 10.90
CA ARG A 48 1.83 -11.79 11.77
C ARG A 48 2.96 -10.82 11.43
N ILE A 49 3.15 -10.54 10.13
CA ILE A 49 4.15 -9.57 9.66
C ILE A 49 3.65 -8.15 9.97
N GLY A 50 2.38 -7.86 9.73
CA GLY A 50 1.79 -6.57 10.10
C GLY A 50 1.93 -6.25 11.60
N ARG A 51 1.73 -7.25 12.48
CA ARG A 51 1.96 -7.09 13.93
C ARG A 51 3.42 -6.81 14.27
N LEU A 52 4.36 -7.44 13.57
CA LEU A 52 5.79 -7.16 13.72
C LEU A 52 6.11 -5.71 13.34
N LEU A 53 5.59 -5.24 12.21
CA LEU A 53 5.77 -3.86 11.74
C LEU A 53 5.15 -2.84 12.71
N ALA A 54 3.98 -3.15 13.27
CA ALA A 54 3.35 -2.31 14.29
C ALA A 54 4.17 -2.27 15.59
N GLY A 55 4.70 -3.41 16.04
CA GLY A 55 5.62 -3.47 17.19
C GLY A 55 6.91 -2.69 16.98
N ALA A 56 7.37 -2.57 15.72
CA ALA A 56 8.50 -1.73 15.32
C ALA A 56 8.12 -0.25 15.07
N SER A 57 6.87 0.15 15.34
CA SER A 57 6.34 1.50 15.08
C SER A 57 6.46 1.96 13.63
N LEU A 58 6.54 1.02 12.67
CA LEU A 58 6.57 1.35 11.24
C LEU A 58 5.18 1.62 10.68
N VAL A 59 4.14 1.03 11.29
CA VAL A 59 2.74 1.18 10.91
C VAL A 59 1.89 1.31 12.16
N GLU A 60 0.74 1.96 12.07
CA GLU A 60 -0.23 2.05 13.16
C GLU A 60 -1.11 0.81 13.23
N ALA A 61 -1.53 0.28 12.09
CA ALA A 61 -2.48 -0.83 12.01
C ALA A 61 -2.09 -1.86 10.94
N ALA A 62 -2.67 -3.06 11.08
CA ALA A 62 -2.52 -4.14 10.11
C ALA A 62 -3.88 -4.74 9.73
N LEU A 63 -4.01 -5.11 8.45
CA LEU A 63 -5.17 -5.77 7.87
C LEU A 63 -4.74 -7.07 7.19
N PRO A 64 -5.59 -8.11 7.20
CA PRO A 64 -5.30 -9.32 6.44
C PRO A 64 -5.44 -9.03 4.95
N PHE A 65 -4.45 -9.44 4.15
CA PHE A 65 -4.46 -9.27 2.69
C PHE A 65 -5.76 -9.78 2.05
N ASP A 66 -6.15 -11.02 2.36
CA ASP A 66 -7.36 -11.65 1.81
C ASP A 66 -8.65 -10.94 2.25
N GLY A 67 -8.62 -10.21 3.37
CA GLY A 67 -9.75 -9.43 3.83
C GLY A 67 -10.08 -8.23 2.94
N LEU A 68 -9.12 -7.76 2.11
CA LEU A 68 -9.35 -6.70 1.13
C LEU A 68 -10.12 -7.18 -0.11
N ARG A 69 -10.13 -8.51 -0.36
CA ARG A 69 -10.79 -9.14 -1.51
C ARG A 69 -10.38 -8.53 -2.86
N LEU A 70 -9.08 -8.27 -3.01
CA LEU A 70 -8.49 -7.62 -4.19
C LEU A 70 -8.71 -8.42 -5.48
N GLU A 71 -8.91 -9.74 -5.38
CA GLU A 71 -9.25 -10.63 -6.49
C GLU A 71 -10.52 -10.17 -7.24
N THR A 72 -11.45 -9.50 -6.54
CA THR A 72 -12.67 -8.99 -7.16
C THR A 72 -12.41 -7.87 -8.17
N LEU A 73 -11.31 -7.14 -8.02
CA LEU A 73 -10.95 -6.07 -8.96
C LEU A 73 -10.54 -6.62 -10.33
N PHE A 74 -10.12 -7.88 -10.43
CA PHE A 74 -9.77 -8.49 -11.72
C PHE A 74 -11.00 -8.93 -12.53
N ALA A 75 -12.06 -9.39 -11.87
CA ALA A 75 -13.13 -10.13 -12.55
C ALA A 75 -14.55 -9.68 -12.23
N ALA A 76 -14.82 -9.10 -11.05
CA ALA A 76 -16.18 -8.75 -10.65
C ALA A 76 -16.66 -7.48 -11.36
N ASP A 77 -17.86 -7.50 -11.91
CA ASP A 77 -18.54 -6.33 -12.48
C ASP A 77 -20.04 -6.38 -12.11
N PRO A 78 -20.55 -5.43 -11.30
CA PRO A 78 -19.85 -4.32 -10.67
C PRO A 78 -18.95 -4.74 -9.50
N VAL A 79 -17.97 -3.90 -9.14
CA VAL A 79 -17.13 -4.09 -7.94
C VAL A 79 -18.03 -4.15 -6.69
N PRO A 80 -17.86 -5.15 -5.79
CA PRO A 80 -18.71 -5.30 -4.61
C PRO A 80 -18.70 -4.08 -3.67
N PRO A 81 -19.85 -3.65 -3.12
CA PRO A 81 -19.92 -2.50 -2.21
C PRO A 81 -19.00 -2.61 -0.98
N SER A 82 -18.75 -3.82 -0.49
CA SER A 82 -17.83 -4.06 0.63
C SER A 82 -16.39 -3.69 0.30
N VAL A 83 -15.94 -3.97 -0.92
CA VAL A 83 -14.58 -3.64 -1.41
C VAL A 83 -14.47 -2.13 -1.63
N LYS A 84 -15.51 -1.52 -2.23
CA LYS A 84 -15.60 -0.06 -2.37
C LYS A 84 -15.47 0.65 -1.02
N SER A 85 -16.21 0.18 -0.02
CA SER A 85 -16.19 0.75 1.34
C SER A 85 -14.85 0.50 2.05
N SER A 86 -14.26 -0.69 1.89
CA SER A 86 -12.99 -1.05 2.53
C SER A 86 -11.79 -0.27 1.98
N LEU A 87 -11.75 -0.02 0.67
CA LEU A 87 -10.67 0.74 0.03
C LEU A 87 -10.94 2.25 0.08
N GLY A 88 -12.18 2.70 -0.17
CA GLY A 88 -12.55 4.11 -0.23
C GLY A 88 -12.51 4.87 1.10
N ARG A 89 -12.24 4.18 2.21
CA ARG A 89 -11.94 4.79 3.51
C ARG A 89 -10.50 5.32 3.63
N PHE A 90 -9.61 4.98 2.71
CA PHE A 90 -8.24 5.47 2.71
C PHE A 90 -8.09 6.68 1.79
N ASP A 91 -7.25 7.63 2.18
CA ASP A 91 -6.90 8.77 1.34
C ASP A 91 -5.99 8.34 0.19
N ARG A 92 -5.02 7.48 0.51
CA ARG A 92 -4.01 7.03 -0.43
C ARG A 92 -3.69 5.55 -0.29
N VAL A 93 -3.30 4.92 -1.39
CA VAL A 93 -2.84 3.52 -1.40
C VAL A 93 -1.52 3.38 -2.14
N VAL A 94 -0.59 2.65 -1.53
CA VAL A 94 0.56 2.04 -2.22
C VAL A 94 0.27 0.55 -2.35
N SER A 95 0.31 0.02 -3.56
CA SER A 95 0.23 -1.43 -3.78
C SER A 95 1.39 -1.92 -4.61
N TRP A 96 2.12 -2.88 -4.05
CA TRP A 96 3.09 -3.70 -4.78
C TRP A 96 2.46 -5.01 -5.27
N PHE A 97 1.14 -5.03 -5.43
CA PHE A 97 0.35 -6.13 -5.96
C PHE A 97 -0.48 -5.66 -7.16
N GLY A 98 -0.66 -6.53 -8.16
CA GLY A 98 -1.59 -6.29 -9.28
C GLY A 98 -1.23 -5.15 -10.24
N SER A 99 -0.02 -4.58 -10.13
CA SER A 99 0.40 -3.39 -10.90
C SER A 99 0.51 -3.58 -12.42
N ARG A 100 0.49 -4.82 -12.91
CA ARG A 100 0.72 -5.17 -14.33
C ARG A 100 -0.50 -5.75 -15.04
N VAL A 101 -1.67 -5.73 -14.41
CA VAL A 101 -2.81 -6.50 -14.91
C VAL A 101 -4.03 -5.60 -14.99
N ASP A 102 -4.50 -5.31 -16.19
CA ASP A 102 -5.84 -4.74 -16.36
C ASP A 102 -6.90 -5.85 -16.25
N PRO A 103 -8.09 -5.56 -15.71
CA PRO A 103 -8.65 -4.25 -15.34
C PRO A 103 -8.33 -3.78 -13.90
N PHE A 104 -7.42 -4.45 -13.19
CA PHE A 104 -7.16 -4.19 -11.77
C PHE A 104 -6.80 -2.72 -11.51
N ALA A 105 -5.84 -2.19 -12.28
CA ALA A 105 -5.27 -0.87 -12.03
C ALA A 105 -6.29 0.25 -12.22
N GLU A 106 -7.10 0.18 -13.28
CA GLU A 106 -8.18 1.15 -13.55
C GLU A 106 -9.24 1.12 -12.46
N ARG A 107 -9.71 -0.07 -12.09
CA ARG A 107 -10.71 -0.22 -11.03
C ARG A 107 -10.18 0.25 -9.69
N PHE A 108 -8.93 -0.03 -9.36
CA PHE A 108 -8.31 0.44 -8.13
C PHE A 108 -8.31 1.98 -8.05
N ARG A 109 -7.88 2.66 -9.12
CA ARG A 109 -7.86 4.13 -9.21
C ARG A 109 -9.25 4.76 -9.16
N SER A 110 -10.31 4.04 -9.54
CA SER A 110 -11.69 4.52 -9.40
C SER A 110 -12.21 4.54 -7.95
N LEU A 111 -11.55 3.83 -7.03
CA LEU A 111 -12.03 3.63 -5.65
C LEU A 111 -11.32 4.48 -4.61
N VAL A 112 -10.10 4.93 -4.91
CA VAL A 112 -9.21 5.61 -3.97
C VAL A 112 -8.68 6.89 -4.63
N PRO A 113 -8.69 8.04 -3.93
CA PRO A 113 -8.27 9.31 -4.53
C PRO A 113 -6.85 9.30 -5.11
N GLU A 114 -5.90 8.71 -4.38
CA GLU A 114 -4.50 8.66 -4.80
C GLU A 114 -3.95 7.23 -4.70
N VAL A 115 -3.40 6.72 -5.81
CA VAL A 115 -2.93 5.34 -5.88
C VAL A 115 -1.57 5.26 -6.57
N LEU A 116 -0.61 4.67 -5.87
CA LEU A 116 0.63 4.17 -6.44
C LEU A 116 0.54 2.66 -6.61
N LEU A 117 0.49 2.21 -7.87
CA LEU A 117 0.63 0.81 -8.24
C LEU A 117 2.00 0.62 -8.88
N ALA A 118 2.81 -0.26 -8.30
CA ALA A 118 4.14 -0.54 -8.81
C ALA A 118 4.48 -2.03 -8.64
N PRO A 119 5.41 -2.59 -9.41
CA PRO A 119 5.87 -3.95 -9.18
C PRO A 119 6.69 -4.03 -7.89
N SER A 120 6.65 -5.17 -7.19
CA SER A 120 7.45 -5.40 -5.98
C SER A 120 8.94 -5.64 -6.27
N VAL A 121 9.30 -5.82 -7.55
CA VAL A 121 10.67 -6.08 -8.03
C VAL A 121 10.96 -5.26 -9.28
N PRO A 122 12.23 -4.88 -9.54
CA PRO A 122 12.62 -4.19 -10.78
C PRO A 122 12.29 -5.00 -12.03
N GLU A 123 11.94 -4.31 -13.12
CA GLU A 123 11.59 -4.94 -14.41
C GLU A 123 12.77 -5.06 -15.38
N THR A 124 13.72 -4.12 -15.32
CA THR A 124 14.79 -4.01 -16.31
C THR A 124 16.06 -3.43 -15.72
N GLY A 125 17.22 -3.90 -16.20
CA GLY A 125 18.56 -3.41 -15.85
C GLY A 125 19.25 -4.22 -14.73
N PRO A 126 20.54 -3.96 -14.47
CA PRO A 126 21.19 -4.46 -13.25
C PRO A 126 20.39 -3.92 -12.06
N PRO A 127 19.85 -4.79 -11.20
CA PRO A 127 18.82 -4.36 -10.27
C PRO A 127 19.44 -3.42 -9.24
N PRO A 128 18.86 -2.22 -8.99
CA PRO A 128 18.97 -1.67 -7.65
C PRO A 128 18.47 -2.74 -6.69
N THR A 129 19.04 -2.78 -5.49
CA THR A 129 18.55 -3.73 -4.47
C THR A 129 17.04 -3.54 -4.28
N VAL A 130 16.31 -4.61 -3.97
CA VAL A 130 14.83 -4.57 -3.95
C VAL A 130 14.30 -3.44 -3.07
N TRP A 131 14.96 -3.13 -1.95
CA TRP A 131 14.57 -2.04 -1.08
C TRP A 131 14.71 -0.65 -1.72
N GLU A 132 15.76 -0.42 -2.53
CA GLU A 132 15.95 0.84 -3.27
C GLU A 132 14.86 1.00 -4.33
N HIS A 133 14.50 -0.09 -5.00
CA HIS A 133 13.39 -0.11 -5.96
C HIS A 133 12.07 0.26 -5.28
N LEU A 134 11.69 -0.43 -4.20
CA LEU A 134 10.45 -0.16 -3.48
C LEU A 134 10.38 1.28 -2.96
N LEU A 135 11.48 1.80 -2.42
CA LEU A 135 11.58 3.19 -2.00
C LEU A 135 11.42 4.16 -3.19
N GLY A 136 12.05 3.85 -4.33
CA GLY A 136 11.96 4.62 -5.56
C GLY A 136 10.54 4.72 -6.11
N THR A 137 9.70 3.69 -5.92
CA THR A 137 8.28 3.75 -6.32
C THR A 137 7.48 4.84 -5.62
N LEU A 138 7.97 5.37 -4.50
CA LEU A 138 7.31 6.39 -3.70
C LEU A 138 7.74 7.83 -4.03
N PHE A 139 8.75 8.03 -4.88
CA PHE A 139 9.23 9.36 -5.25
C PHE A 139 8.14 10.30 -5.82
N PRO A 140 7.11 9.83 -6.55
CA PRO A 140 6.00 10.68 -6.97
C PRO A 140 5.24 11.35 -5.80
N TRP A 141 5.31 10.79 -4.59
CA TRP A 141 4.71 11.36 -3.37
C TRP A 141 5.66 12.25 -2.58
N GLY A 142 6.82 12.61 -3.15
CA GLY A 142 7.81 13.46 -2.49
C GLY A 142 8.66 12.75 -1.44
N VAL A 143 8.58 11.41 -1.37
CA VAL A 143 9.51 10.61 -0.56
C VAL A 143 10.94 10.84 -1.04
N LYS A 144 11.85 11.06 -0.08
CA LYS A 144 13.28 11.17 -0.32
C LYS A 144 14.00 9.96 0.26
N VAL A 145 15.15 9.64 -0.32
CA VAL A 145 16.02 8.59 0.23
C VAL A 145 16.48 9.01 1.63
N PRO A 146 16.27 8.19 2.67
CA PRO A 146 16.80 8.46 4.00
C PRO A 146 18.32 8.64 3.95
N ARG A 147 18.86 9.65 4.63
CA ARG A 147 20.31 9.79 4.78
C ARG A 147 20.80 8.75 5.79
N GLY A 148 21.72 7.86 5.39
CA GLY A 148 22.44 6.97 6.31
C GLY A 148 22.02 5.49 6.30
N LEU A 149 21.55 4.96 5.17
CA LEU A 149 21.56 3.51 4.91
C LEU A 149 22.93 3.08 4.41
#